data_AF-A0A813F4Y4-F1
#
_entry.id   AF-A0A813F4Y4-F1
#
_cell.length_a   1.000
_cell.length_b   1.000
_cell.length_c   1.000
_cell.angle_alpha   90.00
_cell.angle_beta   90.00
_cell.angle_gamma   90.00
#
_symmetry.space_group_name_H-M   'P 1'
#
loop_
_entity.id
_entity.type
_entity.pdbx_description
1 polymer ?
#
loop_
_entity_poly.entity_id
_entity_poly.type
_entity_poly.pdbx_seq_one_letter_code
_entity_poly.pdbx_strand_id
1 'polypeptide(L)'
;AQMTGADPHRALGQLTVAELRTVCKEQGVPHAGRKCELIDRLVQARQSAATGASVEVPAAVARREGGGQAQTPFGSGAGRAGGRGRASSPRVKSSPSGASSGRGRGRSGRGAAGGTGQGLRPFLFSGSPDAASRQPPQRCVRCEANCDMGSVRFTGKPASFWCPLCRFKVMDPFNELVEGTGMLKYLLVSRPQFDFSLDLPDLRQWKREGMVVEVRMLKVDSAKNAQAWPRQIHFMVNGMEVFAIHPPE
;
A
#
# COMPACT_ATOMS: atom_id res chain seq x y z
N ALA A 1 -18.81 15.83 -19.18
CA ALA A 1 -18.45 15.25 -17.87
C ALA A 1 -17.41 14.15 -18.12
N GLN A 2 -16.12 14.45 -17.91
CA GLN A 2 -15.06 13.45 -18.02
C GLN A 2 -15.18 12.53 -16.80
N MET A 3 -15.48 11.25 -17.02
CA MET A 3 -15.52 10.27 -15.94
C MET A 3 -14.13 10.20 -15.31
N THR A 4 -14.09 10.42 -14.00
CA THR A 4 -12.89 10.32 -13.16
C THR A 4 -12.13 9.04 -13.48
N GLY A 5 -10.83 9.15 -13.73
CA GLY A 5 -9.91 8.05 -14.00
C GLY A 5 -9.79 7.08 -12.83
N ALA A 6 -10.82 6.27 -12.63
CA ALA A 6 -10.76 5.11 -11.77
C ALA A 6 -9.70 4.18 -12.36
N ASP A 7 -8.72 3.82 -11.53
CA ASP A 7 -7.69 2.86 -11.88
C ASP A 7 -8.36 1.58 -12.45
N PRO A 8 -8.13 1.24 -13.74
CA PRO A 8 -8.79 0.12 -14.39
C PRO A 8 -8.49 -1.20 -13.67
N HIS A 9 -7.35 -1.33 -12.99
CA HIS A 9 -7.05 -2.51 -12.18
C HIS A 9 -8.01 -2.66 -11.00
N ARG A 10 -8.36 -1.55 -10.32
CA ARG A 10 -9.26 -1.58 -9.18
C ARG A 10 -10.68 -1.96 -9.58
N ALA A 11 -11.17 -1.42 -10.70
CA ALA A 11 -12.50 -1.75 -11.23
C ALA A 11 -12.60 -3.22 -11.65
N LEU A 12 -11.60 -3.75 -12.37
CA LEU A 12 -11.57 -5.15 -12.79
C LEU A 12 -11.31 -6.11 -11.62
N GLY A 13 -10.61 -5.67 -10.57
CA GLY A 13 -10.34 -6.46 -9.38
C GLY A 13 -11.59 -6.89 -8.60
N GLN A 14 -12.70 -6.13 -8.72
CA GLN A 14 -13.98 -6.43 -8.07
C GLN A 14 -14.77 -7.54 -8.78
N LEU A 15 -14.45 -7.85 -10.04
CA LEU A 15 -15.14 -8.87 -10.82
C LEU A 15 -14.69 -10.29 -10.43
N THR A 16 -15.61 -11.24 -10.54
CA THR A 16 -15.35 -12.68 -10.44
C THR A 16 -14.59 -13.18 -11.69
N VAL A 17 -13.94 -14.35 -11.58
CA VAL A 17 -13.22 -14.95 -12.72
C VAL A 17 -14.16 -15.27 -13.89
N ALA A 18 -15.41 -15.64 -13.60
CA ALA A 18 -16.43 -15.89 -14.63
C ALA A 18 -16.76 -14.61 -15.42
N GLU A 19 -16.99 -13.50 -14.71
CA GLU A 19 -17.25 -12.19 -15.33
C GLU A 19 -16.06 -11.70 -16.15
N LEU A 20 -14.84 -11.82 -15.60
CA LEU A 20 -13.61 -11.44 -16.33
C LEU A 20 -13.45 -12.24 -17.63
N ARG A 21 -13.80 -13.53 -17.64
CA ARG A 21 -13.77 -14.35 -18.86
C ARG A 21 -14.81 -13.90 -19.88
N THR A 22 -15.99 -13.50 -19.44
CA THR A 22 -17.03 -12.92 -20.32
C THR A 22 -16.51 -11.65 -20.97
N VAL A 23 -15.95 -10.72 -20.18
CA VAL A 23 -15.35 -9.48 -20.70
C VAL A 23 -14.19 -9.77 -21.66
N CYS A 24 -13.35 -10.77 -21.37
CA CYS A 24 -12.27 -11.18 -22.27
C CYS A 24 -12.81 -11.66 -23.63
N LYS A 25 -13.90 -12.44 -23.64
CA LYS A 25 -14.54 -12.92 -24.87
C LYS A 25 -15.13 -11.76 -25.68
N GLU A 26 -15.78 -10.80 -25.01
CA GLU A 26 -16.34 -9.61 -25.65
C GLU A 26 -15.27 -8.73 -26.31
N GLN A 27 -14.08 -8.63 -25.69
CA GLN A 27 -12.96 -7.83 -26.22
C GLN A 27 -12.04 -8.62 -27.18
N GLY A 28 -12.35 -9.89 -27.47
CA GLY A 28 -11.53 -10.72 -28.34
C GLY A 28 -10.14 -11.07 -27.79
N VAL A 29 -9.94 -10.97 -26.47
CA VAL A 29 -8.67 -11.32 -25.81
C VAL A 29 -8.69 -12.76 -25.26
N PRO A 30 -7.54 -13.45 -25.15
CA PRO A 30 -7.47 -14.80 -24.62
C PRO A 30 -8.05 -14.91 -23.20
N HIS A 31 -9.01 -15.82 -22.99
CA HIS A 31 -9.81 -15.93 -21.76
C HIS A 31 -9.38 -17.08 -20.82
N ALA A 32 -8.27 -17.77 -21.11
CA ALA A 32 -7.69 -18.80 -20.26
C ALA A 32 -6.58 -18.23 -19.36
N GLY A 33 -6.55 -18.59 -18.07
CA GLY A 33 -5.51 -18.13 -17.15
C GLY A 33 -5.99 -17.88 -15.71
N ARG A 34 -5.08 -17.38 -14.89
CA ARG A 34 -5.35 -16.92 -13.51
C ARG A 34 -6.03 -15.55 -13.53
N LYS A 35 -6.69 -15.17 -12.43
CA LYS A 35 -7.45 -13.89 -12.33
C LYS A 35 -6.58 -12.67 -12.67
N CYS A 36 -5.36 -12.58 -12.12
CA CYS A 36 -4.43 -11.49 -12.39
C CYS A 36 -4.08 -11.39 -13.88
N GLU A 37 -3.73 -12.51 -14.53
CA GLU A 37 -3.40 -12.54 -15.96
C GLU A 37 -4.54 -12.05 -16.85
N LEU A 38 -5.80 -12.33 -16.48
CA LEU A 38 -6.97 -11.84 -17.21
C LEU A 38 -7.13 -10.31 -17.07
N ILE A 39 -6.88 -9.78 -15.88
CA ILE A 39 -6.94 -8.33 -15.62
C ILE A 39 -5.86 -7.61 -16.43
N ASP A 40 -4.62 -8.10 -16.39
CA ASP A 40 -3.49 -7.47 -17.10
C ASP A 40 -3.73 -7.43 -18.61
N ARG A 41 -4.24 -8.52 -19.20
CA ARG A 41 -4.60 -8.56 -20.64
C ARG A 41 -5.69 -7.56 -21.00
N LEU A 42 -6.72 -7.42 -20.16
CA LEU A 42 -7.81 -6.47 -20.39
C LEU A 42 -7.30 -5.01 -20.30
N VAL A 43 -6.40 -4.72 -19.36
CA VAL A 43 -5.79 -3.39 -19.25
C VAL A 43 -4.92 -3.10 -20.47
N GLN A 44 -4.08 -4.04 -20.89
CA GLN A 44 -3.23 -3.91 -22.07
C GLN A 44 -4.04 -3.73 -23.37
N ALA A 45 -5.14 -4.47 -23.53
CA ALA A 45 -6.02 -4.33 -24.68
C ALA A 45 -6.68 -2.95 -24.75
N ARG A 46 -7.12 -2.41 -23.60
CA ARG A 46 -7.66 -1.04 -23.52
C ARG A 46 -6.62 0.03 -23.87
N GLN A 47 -5.38 -0.13 -23.39
CA GLN A 47 -4.28 0.78 -23.72
C GLN A 47 -3.92 0.72 -25.22
N SER A 48 -3.93 -0.47 -25.80
CA SER A 48 -3.68 -0.67 -27.24
C SER A 48 -4.78 -0.05 -28.10
N ALA A 49 -6.05 -0.19 -27.70
CA ALA A 49 -7.19 0.43 -28.37
C ALA A 49 -7.16 1.98 -28.28
N ALA A 50 -6.72 2.54 -27.16
CA ALA A 50 -6.56 3.99 -27.01
C ALA A 50 -5.44 4.55 -27.89
N THR A 51 -4.37 3.78 -28.10
CA THR A 51 -3.21 4.20 -28.90
C THR A 51 -3.43 4.00 -30.41
N GLY A 52 -4.23 3.00 -30.79
CA GLY A 52 -4.45 2.61 -32.19
C GLY A 52 -5.49 3.42 -32.97
N ALA A 53 -6.18 4.39 -32.35
CA ALA A 53 -7.26 5.14 -32.98
C ALA A 53 -6.82 6.32 -33.88
N SER A 54 -5.54 6.41 -34.28
CA SER A 54 -5.03 7.51 -35.11
C SER A 54 -4.01 7.08 -36.18
N VAL A 55 -4.34 6.03 -36.94
CA VAL A 55 -3.67 5.78 -38.23
C VAL A 55 -4.73 5.80 -39.32
N GLU A 56 -4.89 6.98 -39.93
CA GLU A 56 -5.57 7.14 -41.21
C GLU A 56 -4.91 6.26 -42.26
N VAL A 57 -5.73 5.48 -42.97
CA VAL A 57 -5.32 4.61 -44.08
C VAL A 57 -5.16 5.47 -45.34
N PRO A 58 -3.97 5.61 -45.93
CA PRO A 58 -3.86 6.16 -47.28
C PRO A 58 -4.32 5.11 -48.30
N ALA A 59 -5.33 5.48 -49.07
CA ALA A 59 -5.93 4.65 -50.12
C ALA A 59 -5.07 4.66 -51.41
N ALA A 60 -4.92 3.46 -52.00
CA ALA A 60 -4.50 3.14 -53.38
C ALA A 60 -3.00 3.37 -53.71
N VAL A 61 -2.27 2.50 -54.42
CA VAL A 61 -2.56 1.95 -55.76
C VAL A 61 -1.72 0.67 -56.06
N ALA A 62 -2.39 -0.30 -56.71
CA ALA A 62 -1.94 -1.31 -57.70
C ALA A 62 -0.90 -2.44 -57.40
N ARG A 63 -1.45 -3.67 -57.50
CA ARG A 63 -1.03 -4.84 -58.33
C ARG A 63 0.45 -5.19 -58.47
N ARG A 64 0.80 -6.43 -58.10
CA ARG A 64 1.16 -7.49 -59.07
C ARG A 64 1.14 -8.90 -58.48
N GLU A 65 0.72 -9.82 -59.33
CA GLU A 65 0.75 -11.28 -59.21
C GLU A 65 2.19 -11.82 -59.20
N GLY A 66 2.39 -12.99 -58.57
CA GLY A 66 3.61 -13.78 -58.74
C GLY A 66 3.79 -14.80 -57.62
N GLY A 67 3.53 -16.08 -57.91
CA GLY A 67 3.60 -17.19 -56.97
C GLY A 67 5.01 -17.60 -56.55
N GLY A 68 5.09 -18.55 -55.62
CA GLY A 68 6.36 -19.12 -55.17
C GLY A 68 6.24 -20.04 -53.96
N GLN A 69 6.10 -21.33 -54.27
CA GLN A 69 6.44 -22.55 -53.55
C GLN A 69 6.96 -22.49 -52.09
N ALA A 70 6.35 -23.36 -51.28
CA ALA A 70 6.94 -24.37 -50.38
C ALA A 70 8.33 -24.12 -49.78
N GLN A 71 8.41 -24.20 -48.45
CA GLN A 71 9.19 -25.23 -47.72
C GLN A 71 9.05 -25.04 -46.21
N THR A 72 8.59 -26.08 -45.53
CA THR A 72 8.88 -26.31 -44.11
C THR A 72 10.26 -26.94 -44.01
N PRO A 73 11.02 -26.65 -42.94
CA PRO A 73 11.65 -27.77 -42.25
C PRO A 73 11.62 -27.64 -40.72
N PHE A 74 11.17 -28.74 -40.11
CA PHE A 74 11.77 -29.43 -38.97
C PHE A 74 12.93 -28.74 -38.23
N GLY A 75 12.71 -28.55 -36.93
CA GLY A 75 13.76 -28.23 -35.96
C GLY A 75 13.49 -28.94 -34.63
N SER A 76 13.60 -30.27 -34.65
CA SER A 76 13.57 -31.15 -33.50
C SER A 76 14.74 -30.84 -32.56
N GLY A 77 14.44 -30.31 -31.37
CA GLY A 77 15.42 -30.07 -30.31
C GLY A 77 15.09 -30.87 -29.06
N ALA A 78 15.49 -32.15 -29.06
CA ALA A 78 15.46 -33.02 -27.89
C ALA A 78 16.64 -32.70 -26.94
N GLY A 79 16.34 -32.45 -25.67
CA GLY A 79 17.31 -32.44 -24.56
C GLY A 79 16.56 -32.79 -23.27
N ARG A 80 16.57 -34.06 -22.86
CA ARG A 80 17.45 -34.62 -21.81
C ARG A 80 17.28 -33.88 -20.47
N ALA A 81 16.57 -34.46 -19.50
CA ALA A 81 17.01 -35.53 -18.58
C ALA A 81 17.48 -34.96 -17.23
N GLY A 82 16.89 -35.48 -16.14
CA GLY A 82 17.37 -35.31 -14.77
C GLY A 82 16.62 -34.20 -14.01
N GLY A 83 16.02 -34.42 -12.85
CA GLY A 83 16.03 -35.57 -11.98
C GLY A 83 14.86 -35.50 -11.00
N ARG A 84 14.36 -36.69 -10.64
CA ARG A 84 13.38 -36.90 -9.57
C ARG A 84 14.09 -36.73 -8.22
N GLY A 85 14.00 -35.54 -7.64
CA GLY A 85 14.36 -35.30 -6.24
C GLY A 85 13.13 -35.39 -5.34
N ARG A 86 12.74 -36.61 -4.95
CA ARG A 86 11.83 -36.84 -3.82
C ARG A 86 12.60 -36.51 -2.54
N ALA A 87 12.43 -35.31 -2.01
CA ALA A 87 12.77 -35.01 -0.62
C ALA A 87 11.54 -35.29 0.24
N SER A 88 11.57 -36.43 0.91
CA SER A 88 10.68 -36.82 1.99
C SER A 88 10.97 -35.94 3.20
N SER A 89 10.17 -34.90 3.45
CA SER A 89 10.21 -34.18 4.72
C SER A 89 9.26 -34.82 5.73
N PRO A 90 9.69 -34.95 7.01
CA PRO A 90 9.01 -35.76 8.00
C PRO A 90 7.69 -35.13 8.47
N ARG A 91 6.73 -36.04 8.62
CA ARG A 91 5.41 -35.89 9.24
C ARG A 91 5.56 -35.40 10.69
N VAL A 92 5.45 -34.09 10.90
CA VAL A 92 5.30 -33.53 12.25
C VAL A 92 3.90 -33.88 12.75
N LYS A 93 3.87 -34.66 13.84
CA LYS A 93 2.67 -35.08 14.56
C LYS A 93 1.94 -33.84 15.08
N SER A 94 0.72 -33.67 14.60
CA SER A 94 -0.31 -32.87 15.22
C SER A 94 -0.72 -33.50 16.55
N SER A 95 -0.59 -32.73 17.63
CA SER A 95 -1.20 -33.02 18.94
C SER A 95 -2.35 -32.05 19.20
N PRO A 96 -3.31 -32.44 20.06
CA PRO A 96 -4.72 -32.15 19.83
C PRO A 96 -5.28 -31.01 20.69
N SER A 97 -6.34 -30.40 20.16
CA SER A 97 -7.52 -29.86 20.85
C SER A 97 -7.39 -29.44 22.33
N GLY A 98 -7.24 -28.14 22.54
CA GLY A 98 -7.64 -27.47 23.78
C GLY A 98 -8.91 -26.66 23.51
N ALA A 99 -10.06 -27.24 23.84
CA ALA A 99 -11.34 -26.54 23.88
C ALA A 99 -11.37 -25.59 25.09
N SER A 100 -11.58 -24.30 24.86
CA SER A 100 -12.04 -23.39 25.92
C SER A 100 -13.25 -22.60 25.43
N SER A 101 -14.40 -23.16 25.75
CA SER A 101 -15.71 -22.52 25.71
C SER A 101 -15.78 -21.40 26.75
N GLY A 102 -15.70 -20.15 26.31
CA GLY A 102 -15.99 -18.98 27.13
C GLY A 102 -17.28 -18.30 26.70
N ARG A 103 -18.42 -18.76 27.23
CA ARG A 103 -19.72 -18.08 27.10
C ARG A 103 -19.71 -16.84 28.01
N GLY A 104 -19.58 -15.65 27.45
CA GLY A 104 -19.83 -14.38 28.12
C GLY A 104 -21.18 -13.80 27.70
N ARG A 105 -22.22 -14.04 28.53
CA ARG A 105 -23.53 -13.39 28.45
C ARG A 105 -23.52 -12.08 29.24
N GLY A 106 -24.30 -11.09 28.78
CA GLY A 106 -24.70 -9.90 29.54
C GLY A 106 -23.76 -8.70 29.30
N ARG A 107 -24.24 -7.47 29.16
CA ARG A 107 -25.39 -6.86 29.83
C ARG A 107 -25.86 -5.66 29.00
N SER A 108 -27.11 -5.73 28.57
CA SER A 108 -27.93 -4.60 28.16
C SER A 108 -28.08 -3.62 29.33
N GLY A 109 -27.55 -2.42 29.17
CA GLY A 109 -27.80 -1.28 30.05
C GLY A 109 -28.51 -0.17 29.28
N ARG A 110 -29.84 -0.27 29.17
CA ARG A 110 -30.72 0.88 28.90
C ARG A 110 -30.81 1.68 30.21
N GLY A 111 -30.33 2.93 30.20
CA GLY A 111 -30.72 3.99 31.13
C GLY A 111 -30.99 5.22 30.28
N ALA A 112 -32.25 5.50 29.96
CA ALA A 112 -33.18 6.30 30.77
C ALA A 112 -32.89 7.80 30.61
N ALA A 113 -33.85 8.43 29.93
CA ALA A 113 -34.03 9.85 29.78
C ALA A 113 -34.29 10.54 31.14
N GLY A 114 -34.05 11.85 31.20
CA GLY A 114 -34.57 12.70 32.26
C GLY A 114 -33.56 13.77 32.68
N GLY A 115 -33.68 14.98 32.13
CA GLY A 115 -32.80 16.09 32.49
C GLY A 115 -33.16 17.40 31.81
N THR A 116 -34.44 17.72 31.70
CA THR A 116 -34.93 19.07 31.40
C THR A 116 -34.69 19.92 32.64
N GLY A 117 -33.72 20.84 32.59
CA GLY A 117 -33.34 21.64 33.76
C GLY A 117 -32.45 22.81 33.40
N GLN A 118 -33.09 23.88 32.92
CA GLN A 118 -32.76 25.30 33.09
C GLN A 118 -31.36 25.67 33.62
N GLY A 119 -30.65 26.49 32.85
CA GLY A 119 -29.49 27.22 33.38
C GLY A 119 -28.50 27.64 32.30
N LEU A 120 -28.94 28.46 31.32
CA LEU A 120 -28.04 29.18 30.44
C LEU A 120 -27.26 30.22 31.26
N ARG A 121 -26.23 29.76 31.97
CA ARG A 121 -25.13 30.62 32.39
C ARG A 121 -24.16 30.69 31.21
N PRO A 122 -23.75 31.90 30.78
CA PRO A 122 -22.65 32.01 29.84
C PRO A 122 -21.41 31.44 30.54
N PHE A 123 -21.04 30.21 30.17
CA PHE A 123 -19.74 29.65 30.48
C PHE A 123 -18.72 30.54 29.79
N LEU A 124 -18.17 31.49 30.55
CA LEU A 124 -16.86 32.03 30.26
C LEU A 124 -15.94 30.83 30.16
N PHE A 125 -15.54 30.52 28.93
CA PHE A 125 -14.56 29.49 28.63
C PHE A 125 -13.32 29.77 29.48
N SER A 126 -13.18 29.03 30.59
CA SER A 126 -11.92 28.85 31.28
C SER A 126 -11.01 28.18 30.26
N GLY A 127 -10.24 29.01 29.54
CA GLY A 127 -9.30 28.56 28.53
C GLY A 127 -8.36 27.56 29.17
N SER A 128 -8.38 26.33 28.68
CA SER A 128 -7.45 25.30 29.13
C SER A 128 -6.02 25.84 28.93
N PRO A 129 -5.21 25.97 29.99
CA PRO A 129 -3.88 26.59 29.92
C PRO A 129 -2.91 25.84 29.00
N ASP A 130 -3.25 24.63 28.57
CA ASP A 130 -2.43 23.83 27.65
C ASP A 130 -2.46 24.32 26.18
N ALA A 131 -3.34 25.26 25.82
CA ALA A 131 -3.39 25.80 24.46
C ALA A 131 -2.17 26.68 24.11
N ALA A 132 -1.50 27.27 25.10
CA ALA A 132 -0.39 28.20 24.89
C ALA A 132 0.94 27.52 24.50
N SER A 133 1.04 26.19 24.58
CA SER A 133 2.28 25.45 24.29
C SER A 133 2.41 24.93 22.85
N ARG A 134 1.33 25.03 22.04
CA ARG A 134 1.36 24.51 20.67
C ARG A 134 2.15 25.44 19.77
N GLN A 135 3.20 24.91 19.15
CA GLN A 135 3.93 25.62 18.10
C GLN A 135 2.99 25.84 16.91
N PRO A 136 3.10 26.98 16.20
CA PRO A 136 2.35 27.17 14.97
C PRO A 136 2.78 26.12 13.92
N PRO A 137 1.85 25.63 13.08
CA PRO A 137 2.19 24.76 11.96
C PRO A 137 3.29 25.37 11.09
N GLN A 138 4.24 24.54 10.66
CA GLN A 138 5.36 25.00 9.83
C GLN A 138 5.04 24.77 8.35
N ARG A 139 5.31 25.77 7.51
CA ARG A 139 5.12 25.64 6.05
C ARG A 139 6.32 24.97 5.41
N CYS A 140 6.09 23.84 4.73
CA CYS A 140 7.14 23.13 4.00
C CYS A 140 7.65 23.96 2.82
N VAL A 141 8.96 24.15 2.70
CA VAL A 141 9.55 24.89 1.56
C VAL A 141 9.39 24.15 0.23
N ARG A 142 9.25 22.82 0.26
CA ARG A 142 9.22 22.00 -0.97
C ARG A 142 7.83 21.77 -1.54
N CYS A 143 6.86 21.42 -0.71
CA CYS A 143 5.49 21.15 -1.15
C CYS A 143 4.49 22.20 -0.66
N GLU A 144 4.96 23.23 0.06
CA GLU A 144 4.15 24.32 0.60
C GLU A 144 3.05 23.94 1.60
N ALA A 145 2.89 22.66 1.91
CA ALA A 145 1.93 22.19 2.89
C ALA A 145 2.28 22.68 4.31
N ASN A 146 1.25 23.07 5.06
CA ASN A 146 1.37 23.34 6.49
C ASN A 146 1.44 22.02 7.25
N CYS A 147 2.50 21.83 8.02
CA CYS A 147 2.77 20.63 8.79
C CYS A 147 2.68 20.95 10.28
N ASP A 148 1.73 20.29 10.95
CA ASP A 148 1.66 20.31 12.42
C ASP A 148 2.65 19.28 12.99
N MET A 149 3.63 19.75 13.75
CA MET A 149 4.62 18.91 14.44
C MET A 149 4.23 18.63 15.90
N GLY A 150 2.98 18.92 16.29
CA GLY A 150 2.48 18.70 17.64
C GLY A 150 3.33 19.44 18.68
N SER A 151 3.91 18.67 19.61
CA SER A 151 4.80 19.19 20.65
C SER A 151 6.27 19.30 20.23
N VAL A 152 6.65 18.84 19.02
CA VAL A 152 8.05 18.84 18.59
C VAL A 152 8.42 20.19 18.02
N ARG A 153 9.44 20.83 18.61
CA ARG A 153 9.95 22.12 18.14
C ARG A 153 11.05 21.91 17.11
N PHE A 154 10.88 22.48 15.93
CA PHE A 154 11.95 22.56 14.94
C PHE A 154 13.00 23.58 15.37
N THR A 155 14.27 23.16 15.38
CA THR A 155 15.40 23.98 15.85
C THR A 155 16.07 24.77 14.72
N GLY A 156 15.79 24.42 13.46
CA GLY A 156 16.33 25.10 12.29
C GLY A 156 15.61 26.41 11.94
N LYS A 157 16.10 27.09 10.89
CA LYS A 157 15.44 28.28 10.34
C LYS A 157 14.11 27.88 9.69
N PRO A 158 12.97 28.53 9.96
CA PRO A 158 11.68 28.18 9.32
C PRO A 158 11.75 28.12 7.79
N ALA A 159 12.52 29.01 7.16
CA ALA A 159 12.76 29.05 5.71
C ALA A 159 13.56 27.84 5.15
N SER A 160 14.00 26.92 6.01
CA SER A 160 14.66 25.65 5.64
C SER A 160 13.81 24.42 6.02
N PHE A 161 12.59 24.63 6.53
CA PHE A 161 11.75 23.54 6.99
C PHE A 161 11.20 22.71 5.82
N TRP A 162 11.43 21.40 5.88
CA TRP A 162 10.85 20.43 4.95
C TRP A 162 9.95 19.49 5.75
N CYS A 163 8.72 19.27 5.28
CA CYS A 163 7.81 18.34 5.93
C CYS A 163 8.38 16.91 5.86
N PRO A 164 8.04 16.03 6.82
CA PRO A 164 8.61 14.68 6.87
C PRO A 164 8.39 13.85 5.60
N LEU A 165 7.23 13.98 4.93
CA LEU A 165 6.97 13.31 3.65
C LEU A 165 7.96 13.73 2.55
N CYS A 166 8.20 15.04 2.41
CA CYS A 166 9.18 15.56 1.44
C CYS A 166 10.60 15.09 1.75
N ARG A 167 10.95 14.93 3.04
CA ARG A 167 12.24 14.39 3.45
C ARG A 167 12.37 12.92 3.08
N PHE A 168 11.36 12.10 3.37
CA PHE A 168 11.38 10.68 2.98
C PHE A 168 11.57 10.48 1.48
N LYS A 169 10.91 11.29 0.64
CA LYS A 169 11.08 11.26 -0.82
C LYS A 169 12.51 11.58 -1.29
N VAL A 170 13.30 12.38 -0.55
CA VAL A 170 14.71 12.68 -0.91
C VAL A 170 15.68 11.69 -0.32
N MET A 171 15.41 11.21 0.90
CA MET A 171 16.33 10.31 1.60
C MET A 171 16.49 8.95 0.91
N ASP A 172 15.48 8.53 0.15
CA ASP A 172 15.53 7.25 -0.57
C ASP A 172 14.96 7.41 -1.99
N PRO A 173 15.79 7.84 -2.95
CA PRO A 173 15.35 8.02 -4.34
C PRO A 173 15.13 6.70 -5.08
N PHE A 174 15.57 5.56 -4.52
CA PHE A 174 15.47 4.25 -5.19
C PHE A 174 14.19 3.51 -4.81
N ASN A 175 13.63 3.80 -3.63
CA ASN A 175 12.34 3.29 -3.20
C ASN A 175 11.35 4.45 -3.09
N GLU A 176 10.89 4.93 -4.24
CA GLU A 176 9.92 6.01 -4.31
C GLU A 176 8.62 5.63 -3.61
N LEU A 177 8.14 6.53 -2.76
CA LEU A 177 6.85 6.37 -2.10
C LEU A 177 5.74 6.61 -3.11
N VAL A 178 5.10 5.53 -3.57
CA VAL A 178 3.92 5.61 -4.43
C VAL A 178 2.81 6.37 -3.70
N GLU A 179 2.38 7.51 -4.24
CA GLU A 179 1.36 8.34 -3.61
C GLU A 179 0.04 7.58 -3.50
N GLY A 180 -0.54 7.58 -2.29
CA GLY A 180 -1.83 6.95 -2.00
C GLY A 180 -1.79 5.46 -1.64
N THR A 181 -0.73 4.72 -1.98
CA THR A 181 -0.65 3.27 -1.71
C THR A 181 0.65 2.81 -1.05
N GLY A 182 1.75 3.54 -1.21
CA GLY A 182 3.07 3.12 -0.73
C GLY A 182 3.31 3.35 0.77
N MET A 183 2.50 4.18 1.42
CA MET A 183 2.65 4.49 2.85
C MET A 183 1.52 3.89 3.68
N LEU A 184 1.83 2.84 4.44
CA LEU A 184 0.86 2.16 5.30
C LEU A 184 0.52 2.99 6.54
N LYS A 185 1.52 3.66 7.10
CA LYS A 185 1.36 4.47 8.31
C LYS A 185 2.41 5.56 8.39
N TYR A 186 1.97 6.73 8.83
CA TYR A 186 2.81 7.84 9.22
C TYR A 186 2.52 8.18 10.68
N LEU A 187 3.57 8.26 11.50
CA LEU A 187 3.47 8.57 12.92
C LEU A 187 4.53 9.58 13.32
N LEU A 188 4.12 10.57 14.10
CA LEU A 188 5.04 11.45 14.80
C LEU A 188 5.28 10.89 16.21
N VAL A 189 6.49 10.41 16.46
CA VAL A 189 6.85 9.78 17.73
C VAL A 189 7.21 10.86 18.75
N SER A 190 6.28 11.18 19.65
CA SER A 190 6.47 12.13 20.77
C SER A 190 6.54 11.45 22.13
N ARG A 191 6.21 10.15 22.20
CA ARG A 191 6.16 9.34 23.41
C ARG A 191 7.11 8.14 23.28
N PRO A 192 7.61 7.58 24.39
CA PRO A 192 8.54 6.46 24.38
C PRO A 192 7.89 5.14 23.90
N GLN A 193 6.56 5.04 24.00
CA GLN A 193 5.79 3.88 23.55
C GLN A 193 4.63 4.35 22.70
N PHE A 194 4.36 3.62 21.63
CA PHE A 194 3.21 3.81 20.78
C PHE A 194 2.78 2.47 20.19
N ASP A 195 1.47 2.27 20.14
CA ASP A 195 0.85 1.09 19.56
C ASP A 195 -0.01 1.53 18.38
N PHE A 196 0.00 0.75 17.30
CA PHE A 196 -0.85 0.99 16.15
C PHE A 196 -1.27 -0.33 15.52
N SER A 197 -2.44 -0.32 14.91
CA SER A 197 -2.95 -1.45 14.13
C SER A 197 -2.83 -1.13 12.65
N LEU A 198 -2.32 -2.09 11.87
CA LEU A 198 -2.37 -2.05 10.41
C LEU A 198 -3.39 -3.08 9.93
N ASP A 199 -4.33 -2.63 9.11
CA ASP A 199 -5.21 -3.54 8.37
C ASP A 199 -4.53 -3.87 7.05
N LEU A 200 -4.02 -5.09 6.94
CA LEU A 200 -3.26 -5.56 5.79
C LEU A 200 -4.01 -6.73 5.14
N PRO A 201 -4.71 -6.51 4.01
CA PRO A 201 -5.41 -7.59 3.32
C PRO A 201 -4.40 -8.58 2.72
N ASP A 202 -4.62 -9.86 2.99
CA ASP A 202 -3.87 -11.00 2.45
C ASP A 202 -2.34 -10.90 2.55
N LEU A 203 -1.81 -10.88 3.79
CA LEU A 203 -0.37 -10.99 4.07
C LEU A 203 0.30 -12.19 3.37
N ARG A 204 -0.46 -13.26 3.08
CA ARG A 204 0.08 -14.44 2.36
C ARG A 204 0.34 -14.10 0.90
N GLN A 205 -0.55 -13.32 0.27
CA GLN A 205 -0.34 -12.80 -1.08
C GLN A 205 0.89 -11.90 -1.12
N TRP A 206 1.03 -10.95 -0.20
CA TRP A 206 2.18 -10.05 -0.14
C TRP A 206 3.50 -10.82 -0.07
N LYS A 207 3.56 -11.83 0.80
CA LYS A 207 4.73 -12.71 0.90
C LYS A 207 5.00 -13.48 -0.38
N ARG A 208 3.96 -13.93 -1.10
CA ARG A 208 4.11 -14.65 -2.38
C ARG A 208 4.62 -13.74 -3.48
N GLU A 209 4.22 -12.47 -3.46
CA GLU A 209 4.64 -11.44 -4.40
C GLU A 209 6.00 -10.83 -4.04
N GLY A 210 6.61 -11.25 -2.92
CA GLY A 210 7.90 -10.73 -2.47
C GLY A 210 7.83 -9.29 -1.95
N MET A 211 6.64 -8.81 -1.58
CA MET A 211 6.44 -7.48 -1.04
C MET A 211 7.07 -7.37 0.35
N VAL A 212 7.77 -6.27 0.60
CA VAL A 212 8.46 -5.99 1.87
C VAL A 212 7.85 -4.75 2.52
N VAL A 213 7.66 -4.81 3.84
CA VAL A 213 7.28 -3.65 4.64
C VAL A 213 8.51 -3.10 5.32
N GLU A 214 8.81 -1.83 5.08
CA GLU A 214 9.95 -1.15 5.66
C GLU A 214 9.50 -0.09 6.68
N VAL A 215 10.26 0.03 7.75
CA VAL A 215 10.10 1.12 8.73
C VAL A 215 11.25 2.09 8.53
N ARG A 216 10.92 3.37 8.32
CA ARG A 216 11.89 4.45 8.18
C ARG A 216 11.67 5.48 9.27
N MET A 217 12.74 5.90 9.93
CA MET A 217 12.70 6.92 10.97
C MET A 217 13.61 8.08 10.62
N LEU A 218 13.15 9.30 10.91
CA LEU A 218 13.92 10.52 10.70
C LEU A 218 13.73 11.47 11.86
N LYS A 219 14.73 12.33 12.08
CA LYS A 219 14.66 13.38 13.11
C LYS A 219 13.99 14.62 12.52
N VAL A 220 12.83 15.00 13.06
CA VAL A 220 12.06 16.15 12.53
C VAL A 220 12.52 17.50 13.09
N ASP A 221 13.24 17.52 14.20
CA ASP A 221 13.66 18.75 14.90
C ASP A 221 14.87 19.44 14.24
N SER A 222 15.52 18.80 13.27
CA SER A 222 16.75 19.26 12.60
C SER A 222 16.50 19.49 11.11
N ALA A 223 17.25 20.38 10.46
CA ALA A 223 17.20 20.56 9.00
C ALA A 223 17.93 19.44 8.23
N LYS A 224 18.68 18.57 8.91
CA LYS A 224 19.43 17.49 8.27
C LYS A 224 18.48 16.39 7.78
N ASN A 225 18.57 16.05 6.49
CA ASN A 225 17.85 14.94 5.88
C ASN A 225 18.67 13.67 6.03
N ALA A 226 18.54 13.00 7.17
CA ALA A 226 19.16 11.71 7.43
C ALA A 226 18.20 10.79 8.17
N GLN A 227 18.29 9.49 7.89
CA GLN A 227 17.65 8.50 8.74
C GLN A 227 18.25 8.59 10.13
N ALA A 228 17.38 8.56 11.13
CA ALA A 228 17.77 8.63 12.53
C ALA A 228 16.90 7.68 13.33
N TRP A 229 17.56 6.78 14.04
CA TRP A 229 16.93 5.82 14.94
C TRP A 229 17.10 6.29 16.40
N PRO A 230 16.14 5.98 17.28
CA PRO A 230 16.34 6.18 18.70
C PRO A 230 17.49 5.29 19.20
N ARG A 231 18.10 5.66 20.33
CA ARG A 231 19.18 4.86 20.95
C ARG A 231 18.73 3.45 21.34
N GLN A 232 17.43 3.30 21.61
CA GLN A 232 16.82 2.03 21.92
C GLN A 232 15.44 1.97 21.28
N ILE A 233 15.10 0.83 20.68
CA ILE A 233 13.74 0.55 20.20
C ILE A 233 13.43 -0.93 20.46
N HIS A 234 12.18 -1.20 20.81
CA HIS A 234 11.62 -2.55 20.85
C HIS A 234 10.44 -2.56 19.91
N PHE A 235 10.51 -3.37 18.85
CA PHE A 235 9.45 -3.44 17.87
C PHE A 235 8.74 -4.80 17.96
N MET A 236 7.48 -4.77 18.40
CA MET A 236 6.64 -5.94 18.56
C MET A 236 5.50 -5.94 17.54
N VAL A 237 5.20 -7.10 16.99
CA VAL A 237 4.05 -7.34 16.11
C VAL A 237 3.22 -8.48 16.69
N ASN A 238 1.98 -8.18 17.06
CA ASN A 238 1.05 -9.15 17.68
C ASN A 238 1.64 -9.86 18.91
N GLY A 239 2.36 -9.11 19.75
CA GLY A 239 2.99 -9.63 20.96
C GLY A 239 4.29 -10.43 20.73
N MET A 240 4.75 -10.55 19.48
CA MET A 240 6.04 -11.15 19.15
C MET A 240 7.06 -10.06 18.84
N GLU A 241 8.25 -10.13 19.42
CA GLU A 241 9.36 -9.24 19.06
C GLU A 241 9.83 -9.55 17.63
N VAL A 242 9.90 -8.52 16.79
CA VAL A 242 10.42 -8.62 15.42
C VAL A 242 11.87 -8.16 15.38
N PHE A 243 12.19 -7.05 16.03
CA PHE A 243 13.56 -6.58 16.21
C PHE A 243 13.67 -5.63 17.41
N ALA A 244 14.89 -5.50 17.93
CA ALA A 244 15.26 -4.51 18.92
C ALA A 244 16.56 -3.79 18.49
N ILE A 245 16.67 -2.51 18.83
CA ILE A 245 17.92 -1.74 18.74
C ILE A 245 18.36 -1.47 20.17
N HIS A 246 19.62 -1.78 20.47
CA HIS A 246 20.24 -1.51 21.76
C HIS A 246 21.27 -0.37 21.62
N PRO A 247 21.53 0.40 22.69
CA PRO A 247 22.64 1.33 22.71
C PRO A 247 23.98 0.62 22.45
N PRO A 248 24.95 1.28 21.79
CA PRO A 248 26.30 0.74 21.70
C PRO A 248 26.92 0.61 23.10
N GLU A 249 27.65 -0.48 23.35
CA GLU A 249 28.39 -0.75 24.59
C GLU A 249 29.58 0.21 24.79
#